data_AF-A0A633DM06-F1
#
_entry.id   AF-A0A633DM06-F1
#
_cell.length_a   1.000
_cell.length_b   1.000
_cell.length_c   1.000
_cell.angle_alpha   90.00
_cell.angle_beta   90.00
_cell.angle_gamma   90.00
#
_symmetry.space_group_name_H-M   'P 1'
#
loop_
_entity.id
_entity.type
_entity.pdbx_description
1 polymer ?
#
loop_
_entity_poly.entity_id
_entity_poly.type
_entity_poly.pdbx_seq_one_letter_code
_entity_poly.pdbx_strand_id
1 'polypeptide(L)'
;MQKIETSLKPNRLNFGKDPFGYSALARHRLGIASTISGFPVDITKPATDNELKNPVLWLTQAHALSEAATAVLKKEQTFETMPPLIRGICDSQYCAVGLMLVGYSLEICLKSMMIMKEGVDGYKVIEKQNRHHRLHQLANFIPELSEKELAILRGLTHFVYWAGRYPDPGSGREDDAEDIFNIAEKYQISAKDLFILSTKVMRHASEIANSL
;
A
#
# COMPACT_ATOMS: atom_id res chain seq x y z
N MET A 1 12.22 -30.89 5.20
CA MET A 1 11.41 -30.11 4.24
C MET A 1 9.97 -29.89 4.70
N GLN A 2 9.16 -30.93 4.93
CA GLN A 2 7.72 -30.78 5.22
C GLN A 2 7.38 -29.84 6.41
N LYS A 3 8.15 -29.86 7.51
CA LYS A 3 7.97 -28.95 8.67
C LYS A 3 8.34 -27.49 8.37
N ILE A 4 9.18 -27.24 7.36
CA ILE A 4 9.61 -25.89 6.96
C ILE A 4 8.62 -25.31 5.95
N GLU A 5 8.13 -26.12 5.01
CA GLU A 5 7.07 -25.70 4.09
C GLU A 5 5.77 -25.35 4.82
N THR A 6 5.45 -26.04 5.91
CA THR A 6 4.29 -25.71 6.74
C THR A 6 4.44 -24.41 7.52
N SER A 7 5.67 -23.95 7.83
CA SER A 7 5.88 -22.68 8.55
C SER A 7 5.74 -21.45 7.64
N LEU A 8 5.84 -21.64 6.32
CA LEU A 8 5.61 -20.60 5.31
C LEU A 8 4.11 -20.39 4.99
N LYS A 9 3.25 -21.35 5.36
CA LYS A 9 1.80 -21.25 5.08
C LYS A 9 1.11 -20.25 6.03
N PRO A 10 0.08 -19.52 5.56
CA PRO A 10 -0.78 -18.71 6.43
C PRO A 10 -1.44 -19.58 7.52
N ASN A 11 -1.52 -19.04 8.74
CA ASN A 11 -2.18 -19.71 9.86
C ASN A 11 -2.87 -18.70 10.78
N ARG A 12 -4.20 -18.56 10.64
CA ARG A 12 -5.00 -17.63 11.43
C ARG A 12 -5.13 -18.03 12.90
N LEU A 13 -4.93 -19.30 13.26
CA LEU A 13 -4.88 -19.73 14.66
C LEU A 13 -3.64 -19.15 15.36
N ASN A 14 -2.50 -19.10 14.67
CA ASN A 14 -1.29 -18.47 15.23
C ASN A 14 -1.45 -16.96 15.36
N PHE A 15 -2.11 -16.30 14.39
CA PHE A 15 -2.49 -14.88 14.55
C PHE A 15 -3.37 -14.65 15.78
N GLY A 16 -4.35 -15.53 16.03
CA GLY A 16 -5.21 -15.43 17.22
C GLY A 16 -4.47 -15.63 18.55
N LYS A 17 -3.33 -16.33 18.55
CA LYS A 17 -2.49 -16.54 19.72
C LYS A 17 -1.52 -15.39 19.98
N ASP A 18 -0.93 -14.84 18.91
CA ASP A 18 0.03 -13.73 18.97
C ASP A 18 -0.10 -12.84 17.71
N PRO A 19 -0.96 -11.81 17.73
CA PRO A 19 -1.21 -10.99 16.55
C PRO A 19 -0.02 -10.10 16.18
N PHE A 20 0.74 -9.61 17.17
CA PHE A 20 1.91 -8.76 16.92
C PHE A 20 3.06 -9.57 16.33
N GLY A 21 3.42 -10.67 16.97
CA GLY A 21 4.47 -11.55 16.49
C GLY A 21 4.13 -12.11 15.11
N TYR A 22 2.91 -12.64 14.92
CA TYR A 22 2.47 -13.16 13.62
C TYR A 22 2.58 -12.13 12.49
N SER A 23 2.19 -10.88 12.77
CA SER A 23 2.21 -9.80 11.77
C SER A 23 3.63 -9.29 11.48
N ALA A 24 4.59 -9.52 12.38
CA ALA A 24 6.01 -9.21 12.18
C ALA A 24 6.81 -10.35 11.49
N LEU A 25 6.18 -11.49 11.16
CA LEU A 25 6.87 -12.65 10.59
C LEU A 25 7.29 -12.51 9.12
N ALA A 26 6.89 -11.45 8.41
CA ALA A 26 7.13 -11.33 6.97
C ALA A 26 8.62 -11.50 6.59
N ARG A 27 9.54 -10.81 7.28
CA ARG A 27 11.00 -10.95 7.07
C ARG A 27 11.49 -12.36 7.38
N HIS A 28 11.00 -12.98 8.45
CA HIS A 28 11.40 -14.34 8.83
C HIS A 28 10.94 -15.37 7.77
N ARG A 29 9.70 -15.24 7.28
CA ARG A 29 9.18 -16.10 6.22
C ARG A 29 9.94 -15.92 4.91
N LEU A 30 10.26 -14.68 4.54
CA LEU A 30 11.08 -14.42 3.37
C LEU A 30 12.48 -15.01 3.53
N GLY A 31 13.14 -14.83 4.68
CA GLY A 31 14.47 -15.40 4.94
C GLY A 31 14.50 -16.94 4.86
N ILE A 32 13.47 -17.61 5.38
CA ILE A 32 13.30 -19.07 5.23
C ILE A 32 13.14 -19.43 3.76
N ALA A 33 12.27 -18.74 3.02
CA ALA A 33 12.06 -18.99 1.59
C ALA A 33 13.34 -18.77 0.77
N SER A 34 14.05 -17.66 0.99
CA SER A 34 15.34 -17.36 0.36
C SER A 34 16.37 -18.46 0.63
N THR A 35 16.46 -18.94 1.88
CA THR A 35 17.40 -20.00 2.27
C THR A 35 17.09 -21.32 1.55
N ILE A 36 15.81 -21.69 1.40
CA ILE A 36 15.39 -22.85 0.62
C ILE A 36 15.76 -22.69 -0.86
N SER A 37 15.66 -21.47 -1.39
CA SER A 37 16.04 -21.13 -2.76
C SER A 37 17.56 -20.97 -2.99
N GLY A 38 18.41 -21.28 -2.00
CA GLY A 38 19.87 -21.24 -2.13
C GLY A 38 20.52 -19.91 -1.74
N PHE A 39 19.75 -18.96 -1.19
CA PHE A 39 20.23 -17.65 -0.72
C PHE A 39 20.10 -17.58 0.82
N PRO A 40 21.12 -18.02 1.57
CA PRO A 40 21.01 -18.15 3.03
C PRO A 40 20.82 -16.80 3.71
N VAL A 41 19.82 -16.72 4.62
CA VAL A 41 19.52 -15.53 5.43
C VAL A 41 19.51 -15.93 6.91
N ASP A 42 20.28 -15.22 7.73
CA ASP A 42 20.34 -15.44 9.18
C ASP A 42 19.20 -14.70 9.90
N ILE A 43 18.06 -15.38 10.01
CA ILE A 43 16.88 -14.83 10.69
C ILE A 43 17.03 -14.71 12.21
N THR A 44 18.11 -15.23 12.81
CA THR A 44 18.36 -15.12 14.26
C THR A 44 18.99 -13.78 14.64
N LYS A 45 19.55 -13.08 13.65
CA LYS A 45 20.10 -11.73 13.82
C LYS A 45 19.05 -10.67 13.49
N PRO A 46 19.24 -9.42 13.99
CA PRO A 46 18.46 -8.28 13.53
C PRO A 46 18.49 -8.15 12.01
N ALA A 47 17.37 -7.67 11.44
CA ALA A 47 17.27 -7.50 9.99
C ALA A 47 18.29 -6.48 9.49
N THR A 48 18.92 -6.79 8.36
CA THR A 48 19.80 -5.84 7.69
C THR A 48 18.99 -4.87 6.83
N ASP A 49 19.61 -3.76 6.45
CA ASP A 49 18.99 -2.77 5.58
C ASP A 49 18.58 -3.36 4.22
N ASN A 50 19.43 -4.24 3.65
CA ASN A 50 19.16 -4.94 2.39
C ASN A 50 18.00 -5.94 2.51
N GLU A 51 17.88 -6.63 3.65
CA GLU A 51 16.75 -7.53 3.90
C GLU A 51 15.42 -6.78 4.01
N LEU A 52 15.43 -5.63 4.71
CA LEU A 52 14.23 -4.82 4.88
C LEU A 52 13.85 -4.06 3.61
N LYS A 53 14.80 -3.72 2.75
CA LYS A 53 14.58 -3.10 1.43
C LYS A 53 14.59 -4.14 0.31
N ASN A 54 14.12 -5.35 0.59
CA ASN A 54 13.95 -6.37 -0.44
C ASN A 54 12.66 -6.08 -1.26
N PRO A 55 12.73 -5.96 -2.60
CA PRO A 55 11.54 -5.69 -3.41
C PRO A 55 10.43 -6.72 -3.27
N VAL A 56 10.75 -8.01 -3.11
CA VAL A 56 9.75 -9.06 -2.90
C VAL A 56 9.01 -8.83 -1.58
N LEU A 57 9.73 -8.45 -0.52
CA LEU A 57 9.11 -8.11 0.76
C LEU A 57 8.12 -6.94 0.61
N TRP A 58 8.50 -5.89 -0.12
CA TRP A 58 7.66 -4.71 -0.32
C TRP A 58 6.45 -5.00 -1.22
N LEU A 59 6.64 -5.73 -2.31
CA LEU A 59 5.53 -6.14 -3.19
C LEU A 59 4.52 -7.04 -2.48
N THR A 60 4.97 -7.95 -1.60
CA THR A 60 4.04 -8.76 -0.80
C THR A 60 3.22 -7.90 0.19
N GLN A 61 3.81 -6.85 0.75
CA GLN A 61 3.09 -5.88 1.58
C GLN A 61 2.11 -5.04 0.76
N ALA A 62 2.51 -4.58 -0.42
CA ALA A 62 1.63 -3.86 -1.34
C ALA A 62 0.41 -4.73 -1.71
N HIS A 63 0.65 -6.00 -2.04
CA HIS A 63 -0.42 -6.95 -2.35
C HIS A 63 -1.35 -7.19 -1.13
N ALA A 64 -0.79 -7.40 0.05
CA ALA A 64 -1.58 -7.58 1.28
C ALA A 64 -2.49 -6.38 1.56
N LEU A 65 -2.02 -5.14 1.34
CA LEU A 65 -2.83 -3.93 1.48
C LEU A 65 -3.93 -3.84 0.42
N SER A 66 -3.67 -4.26 -0.82
CA SER A 66 -4.68 -4.32 -1.89
C SER A 66 -5.79 -5.31 -1.56
N GLU A 67 -5.43 -6.50 -1.06
CA GLU A 67 -6.40 -7.51 -0.62
C GLU A 67 -7.21 -7.01 0.59
N ALA A 68 -6.57 -6.32 1.54
CA ALA A 68 -7.27 -5.70 2.67
C ALA A 68 -8.24 -4.61 2.21
N ALA A 69 -7.83 -3.73 1.29
CA ALA A 69 -8.70 -2.72 0.69
C ALA A 69 -9.92 -3.37 0.01
N THR A 70 -9.68 -4.44 -0.74
CA THR A 70 -10.74 -5.22 -1.42
C THR A 70 -11.72 -5.81 -0.41
N ALA A 71 -11.22 -6.41 0.68
CA ALA A 71 -12.07 -6.97 1.73
C ALA A 71 -12.93 -5.91 2.42
N VAL A 72 -12.37 -4.72 2.68
CA VAL A 72 -13.08 -3.58 3.25
C VAL A 72 -14.16 -3.07 2.28
N LEU A 73 -13.78 -2.71 1.05
CA LEU A 73 -14.68 -2.05 0.10
C LEU A 73 -15.76 -2.96 -0.49
N LYS A 74 -15.55 -4.29 -0.49
CA LYS A 74 -16.60 -5.26 -0.88
C LYS A 74 -17.60 -5.55 0.24
N LYS A 75 -17.23 -5.30 1.49
CA LYS A 75 -18.09 -5.63 2.63
C LYS A 75 -19.04 -4.47 2.89
N GLU A 76 -20.33 -4.71 2.65
CA GLU A 76 -21.39 -3.80 3.08
C GLU A 76 -21.45 -3.77 4.61
N GLN A 77 -21.40 -2.56 5.18
CA GLN A 77 -21.49 -2.30 6.61
C GLN A 77 -22.78 -1.53 6.89
N THR A 78 -23.61 -2.05 7.80
CA THR A 78 -24.92 -1.44 8.09
C THR A 78 -24.88 -0.40 9.20
N PHE A 79 -23.81 -0.40 10.02
CA PHE A 79 -23.62 0.46 11.19
C PHE A 79 -24.87 0.53 12.09
N GLU A 80 -25.57 -0.60 12.27
CA GLU A 80 -26.87 -0.66 12.97
C GLU A 80 -26.81 -0.18 14.42
N THR A 81 -25.64 -0.28 15.06
CA THR A 81 -25.38 0.22 16.41
C THR A 81 -25.36 1.75 16.49
N MET A 82 -25.30 2.46 15.36
CA MET A 82 -25.31 3.92 15.27
C MET A 82 -26.72 4.47 14.97
N PRO A 83 -27.04 5.70 15.43
CA PRO A 83 -28.28 6.38 15.07
C PRO A 83 -28.42 6.54 13.54
N PRO A 84 -29.65 6.46 12.97
CA PRO A 84 -29.86 6.49 11.52
C PRO A 84 -29.19 7.67 10.80
N LEU A 85 -29.20 8.86 11.41
CA LEU A 85 -28.60 10.08 10.83
C LEU A 85 -27.07 10.06 10.80
N ILE A 86 -26.42 9.16 11.57
CA ILE A 86 -24.96 9.07 11.67
C ILE A 86 -24.40 7.96 10.76
N ARG A 87 -25.23 6.99 10.34
CA ARG A 87 -24.77 5.83 9.56
C ARG A 87 -24.07 6.22 8.26
N GLY A 88 -24.59 7.22 7.54
CA GLY A 88 -23.97 7.72 6.30
C GLY A 88 -22.59 8.36 6.54
N ILE A 89 -22.37 8.97 7.71
CA ILE A 89 -21.06 9.52 8.11
C ILE A 89 -20.07 8.37 8.33
N CYS A 90 -20.49 7.33 9.06
CA CYS A 90 -19.67 6.15 9.29
C CYS A 90 -19.32 5.43 7.98
N ASP A 91 -20.27 5.30 7.06
CA ASP A 91 -20.05 4.66 5.77
C ASP A 91 -19.05 5.43 4.89
N SER A 92 -19.17 6.76 4.84
CA SER A 92 -18.22 7.62 4.12
C SER A 92 -16.79 7.48 4.68
N GLN A 93 -16.66 7.44 6.01
CA GLN A 93 -15.36 7.22 6.67
C GLN A 93 -14.82 5.81 6.46
N TYR A 94 -15.68 4.79 6.44
CA TYR A 94 -15.31 3.42 6.14
C TYR A 94 -14.76 3.27 4.71
N CYS A 95 -15.38 3.95 3.74
CA CYS A 95 -14.86 4.03 2.38
C CYS A 95 -13.50 4.77 2.31
N ALA A 96 -13.32 5.84 3.10
CA ALA A 96 -12.04 6.55 3.20
C ALA A 96 -10.91 5.64 3.73
N VAL A 97 -11.20 4.76 4.69
CA VAL A 97 -10.24 3.73 5.15
C VAL A 97 -9.86 2.78 4.01
N GLY A 98 -10.84 2.36 3.19
CA GLY A 98 -10.58 1.56 1.99
C GLY A 98 -9.65 2.27 1.00
N LEU A 99 -9.91 3.56 0.72
CA LEU A 99 -9.06 4.38 -0.16
C LEU A 99 -7.64 4.57 0.39
N MET A 100 -7.50 4.75 1.70
CA MET A 100 -6.19 4.80 2.35
C MET A 100 -5.41 3.50 2.15
N LEU A 101 -6.05 2.34 2.29
CA LEU A 101 -5.39 1.05 2.04
C LEU A 101 -4.96 0.89 0.57
N VAL A 102 -5.77 1.35 -0.39
CA VAL A 102 -5.37 1.43 -1.81
C VAL A 102 -4.15 2.34 -1.97
N GLY A 103 -4.19 3.54 -1.38
CA GLY A 103 -3.09 4.50 -1.45
C GLY A 103 -1.78 3.94 -0.87
N TYR A 104 -1.82 3.31 0.31
CA TYR A 104 -0.65 2.65 0.90
C TYR A 104 -0.13 1.51 0.03
N SER A 105 -1.03 0.72 -0.56
CA SER A 105 -0.64 -0.33 -1.50
C SER A 105 0.15 0.23 -2.68
N LEU A 106 -0.35 1.31 -3.31
CA LEU A 106 0.31 1.96 -4.43
C LEU A 106 1.64 2.61 -4.02
N GLU A 107 1.72 3.27 -2.86
CA GLU A 107 2.96 3.88 -2.38
C GLU A 107 4.06 2.82 -2.26
N ILE A 108 3.76 1.70 -1.59
CA ILE A 108 4.73 0.63 -1.36
C ILE A 108 5.12 -0.03 -2.69
N CYS A 109 4.16 -0.22 -3.60
CA CYS A 109 4.42 -0.74 -4.94
C CYS A 109 5.39 0.18 -5.73
N LEU A 110 5.13 1.49 -5.74
CA LEU A 110 5.95 2.49 -6.42
C LEU A 110 7.37 2.54 -5.86
N LYS A 111 7.50 2.57 -4.53
CA LYS A 111 8.83 2.57 -3.88
C LYS A 111 9.56 1.24 -4.10
N SER A 112 8.85 0.11 -4.12
CA SER A 112 9.47 -1.18 -4.47
C SER A 112 10.02 -1.18 -5.88
N MET A 113 9.29 -0.62 -6.86
CA MET A 113 9.77 -0.46 -8.23
C MET A 113 11.03 0.43 -8.30
N MET A 114 11.13 1.48 -7.47
CA MET A 114 12.36 2.27 -7.37
C MET A 114 13.54 1.45 -6.84
N ILE A 115 13.33 0.62 -5.80
CA ILE A 115 14.37 -0.28 -5.29
C ILE A 115 14.81 -1.28 -6.38
N MET A 116 13.86 -1.80 -7.16
CA MET A 116 14.17 -2.73 -8.27
C MET A 116 15.05 -2.06 -9.33
N LYS A 117 14.74 -0.82 -9.72
CA LYS A 117 15.48 -0.10 -10.76
C LYS A 117 16.85 0.42 -10.30
N GLU A 118 16.92 0.96 -9.10
CA GLU A 118 18.06 1.76 -8.63
C GLU A 118 18.90 1.03 -7.58
N GLY A 119 18.46 -0.14 -7.14
CA GLY A 119 19.01 -0.84 -5.99
C GLY A 119 18.73 -0.13 -4.67
N VAL A 120 19.17 -0.76 -3.58
CA VAL A 120 18.95 -0.26 -2.21
C VAL A 120 19.60 1.11 -1.99
N ASP A 121 20.83 1.32 -2.48
CA ASP A 121 21.55 2.56 -2.25
C ASP A 121 21.03 3.70 -3.13
N GLY A 122 20.65 3.44 -4.38
CA GLY A 122 19.97 4.41 -5.23
C GLY A 122 18.64 4.85 -4.64
N TYR A 123 17.83 3.89 -4.15
CA TYR A 123 16.58 4.20 -3.45
C TYR A 123 16.79 5.11 -2.23
N LYS A 124 17.83 4.88 -1.41
CA LYS A 124 18.13 5.76 -0.26
C LYS A 124 18.42 7.20 -0.66
N VAL A 125 19.11 7.42 -1.79
CA VAL A 125 19.40 8.76 -2.30
C VAL A 125 18.10 9.44 -2.72
N ILE A 126 17.27 8.73 -3.48
CA ILE A 126 15.97 9.23 -3.95
C ILE A 126 15.05 9.56 -2.77
N GLU A 127 14.89 8.64 -1.81
CA GLU A 127 14.02 8.84 -0.64
C GLU A 127 14.50 10.02 0.22
N LYS A 128 15.81 10.29 0.32
CA LYS A 128 16.34 11.46 1.03
C LYS A 128 15.94 12.79 0.38
N GLN A 129 15.85 12.83 -0.95
CA GLN A 129 15.49 14.03 -1.72
C GLN A 129 13.96 14.22 -1.77
N ASN A 130 13.24 13.12 -1.92
CA ASN A 130 11.81 13.10 -2.26
C ASN A 130 10.97 12.54 -1.12
N ARG A 131 11.26 12.92 0.14
CA ARG A 131 10.60 12.46 1.41
C ARG A 131 9.09 12.77 1.48
N HIS A 132 8.33 12.46 0.44
CA HIS A 132 6.94 12.74 0.30
C HIS A 132 6.19 11.46 -0.07
N HIS A 133 5.01 11.29 0.49
CA HIS A 133 4.07 10.21 0.19
C HIS A 133 3.18 10.56 -1.02
N ARG A 134 3.63 11.51 -1.86
CA ARG A 134 2.89 12.04 -3.01
C ARG A 134 2.91 11.03 -4.15
N LEU A 135 1.84 10.25 -4.27
CA LEU A 135 1.73 9.16 -5.24
C LEU A 135 1.93 9.63 -6.68
N HIS A 136 1.38 10.78 -7.04
CA HIS A 136 1.52 11.36 -8.38
C HIS A 136 2.99 11.67 -8.73
N GLN A 137 3.81 12.07 -7.76
CA GLN A 137 5.24 12.32 -7.96
C GLN A 137 6.04 11.01 -7.97
N LEU A 138 5.68 10.07 -7.10
CA LEU A 138 6.28 8.74 -7.08
C LEU A 138 6.04 7.97 -8.39
N ALA A 139 4.92 8.23 -9.08
CA ALA A 139 4.56 7.56 -10.34
C ALA A 139 5.16 8.20 -11.60
N ASN A 140 5.98 9.25 -11.50
CA ASN A 140 6.52 9.98 -12.66
C ASN A 140 7.35 9.11 -13.63
N PHE A 141 7.88 7.97 -13.17
CA PHE A 141 8.64 7.05 -14.02
C PHE A 141 7.74 6.10 -14.83
N ILE A 142 6.44 6.05 -14.54
CA ILE A 142 5.48 5.22 -15.28
C ILE A 142 5.12 5.97 -16.56
N PRO A 143 5.34 5.38 -17.74
CA PRO A 143 5.02 6.04 -19.00
C PRO A 143 3.50 6.20 -19.18
N GLU A 144 3.10 7.21 -19.94
CA GLU A 144 1.74 7.38 -20.45
C GLU A 144 0.64 7.46 -19.37
N LEU A 145 0.91 8.13 -18.23
CA LEU A 145 -0.14 8.53 -17.31
C LEU A 145 -0.88 9.76 -17.83
N SER A 146 -2.19 9.62 -18.02
CA SER A 146 -3.08 10.72 -18.39
C SER A 146 -3.25 11.73 -17.25
N GLU A 147 -3.74 12.93 -17.56
CA GLU A 147 -4.05 13.94 -16.54
C GLU A 147 -5.06 13.43 -15.49
N LYS A 148 -6.06 12.65 -15.92
CA LYS A 148 -7.04 12.03 -15.01
C LYS A 148 -6.39 11.01 -14.08
N GLU A 149 -5.46 10.21 -14.58
CA GLU A 149 -4.72 9.25 -13.75
C GLU A 149 -3.82 9.95 -12.72
N LEU A 150 -3.10 11.01 -13.14
CA LEU A 150 -2.33 11.83 -12.21
C LEU A 150 -3.22 12.50 -11.15
N ALA A 151 -4.41 12.96 -11.55
CA ALA A 151 -5.42 13.51 -10.64
C ALA A 151 -5.90 12.47 -9.62
N ILE A 152 -6.14 11.23 -10.03
CA ILE A 152 -6.50 10.13 -9.10
C ILE A 152 -5.37 9.88 -8.09
N LEU A 153 -4.11 9.83 -8.52
CA LEU A 153 -2.97 9.66 -7.61
C LEU A 153 -2.83 10.84 -6.65
N ARG A 154 -3.11 12.06 -7.11
CA ARG A 154 -3.15 13.25 -6.24
C ARG A 154 -4.29 13.15 -5.22
N GLY A 155 -5.49 12.74 -5.62
CA GLY A 155 -6.60 12.50 -4.69
C GLY A 155 -6.25 11.44 -3.64
N LEU A 156 -5.71 10.30 -4.05
CA LEU A 156 -5.28 9.22 -3.15
C LEU A 156 -4.14 9.65 -2.20
N THR A 157 -3.30 10.60 -2.60
CA THR A 157 -2.25 11.16 -1.73
C THR A 157 -2.86 11.73 -0.45
N HIS A 158 -4.00 12.42 -0.52
CA HIS A 158 -4.67 12.97 0.67
C HIS A 158 -5.09 11.88 1.65
N PHE A 159 -5.60 10.74 1.15
CA PHE A 159 -5.99 9.59 1.98
C PHE A 159 -4.81 8.88 2.64
N VAL A 160 -3.67 8.81 1.94
CA VAL A 160 -2.40 8.29 2.50
C VAL A 160 -1.90 9.18 3.64
N TYR A 161 -2.00 10.51 3.47
CA TYR A 161 -1.48 11.47 4.44
C TYR A 161 -2.37 11.63 5.67
N TRP A 162 -3.69 11.79 5.51
CA TRP A 162 -4.55 12.09 6.66
C TRP A 162 -6.00 11.68 6.48
N ALA A 163 -6.59 11.82 5.29
CA ALA A 163 -8.04 11.75 5.09
C ALA A 163 -8.65 10.36 5.38
N GLY A 164 -7.84 9.29 5.36
CA GLY A 164 -8.29 7.97 5.80
C GLY A 164 -8.16 7.70 7.29
N ARG A 165 -7.53 8.61 8.06
CA ARG A 165 -7.20 8.43 9.48
C ARG A 165 -7.93 9.42 10.38
N TYR A 166 -8.04 10.67 9.94
CA TYR A 166 -8.61 11.78 10.71
C TYR A 166 -9.51 12.62 9.81
N PRO A 167 -10.62 13.17 10.33
CA PRO A 167 -11.36 14.24 9.64
C PRO A 167 -10.53 15.51 9.43
N ASP A 168 -9.62 15.81 10.36
CA ASP A 168 -8.61 16.87 10.26
C ASP A 168 -7.38 16.45 11.10
N PRO A 169 -6.16 16.47 10.55
CA PRO A 169 -4.94 16.20 11.32
C PRO A 169 -4.53 17.31 12.31
N GLY A 170 -5.27 18.42 12.40
CA GLY A 170 -4.98 19.56 13.27
C GLY A 170 -3.79 20.39 12.80
N SER A 171 -3.46 20.31 11.51
CA SER A 171 -2.31 20.99 10.91
C SER A 171 -2.63 22.32 10.23
N GLY A 172 -3.87 22.80 10.36
CA GLY A 172 -4.35 24.02 9.67
C GLY A 172 -4.38 23.86 8.16
N ARG A 173 -4.94 22.74 7.68
CA ARG A 173 -5.06 22.38 6.26
C ARG A 173 -6.48 22.00 5.90
N GLU A 174 -7.43 22.77 6.40
CA GLU A 174 -8.86 22.59 6.15
C GLU A 174 -9.14 22.64 4.63
N ASP A 175 -8.44 23.50 3.90
CA ASP A 175 -8.54 23.64 2.44
C ASP A 175 -8.11 22.36 1.66
N ASP A 176 -7.26 21.50 2.24
CA ASP A 176 -6.86 20.24 1.58
C ASP A 176 -8.07 19.29 1.44
N ALA A 177 -9.08 19.42 2.30
CA ALA A 177 -10.32 18.65 2.17
C ALA A 177 -11.12 19.07 0.93
N GLU A 178 -11.15 20.37 0.61
CA GLU A 178 -11.81 20.89 -0.59
C GLU A 178 -11.09 20.44 -1.87
N ASP A 179 -9.75 20.31 -1.85
CA ASP A 179 -8.98 19.81 -2.98
C ASP A 179 -9.43 18.40 -3.39
N ILE A 180 -9.81 17.53 -2.44
CA ILE A 180 -10.33 16.18 -2.74
C ILE A 180 -11.60 16.27 -3.60
N PHE A 181 -12.56 17.11 -3.21
CA PHE A 181 -13.81 17.31 -3.94
C PHE A 181 -13.54 17.95 -5.32
N ASN A 182 -12.74 19.01 -5.35
CA ASN A 182 -12.41 19.73 -6.58
C ASN A 182 -11.74 18.81 -7.62
N ILE A 183 -10.80 17.96 -7.19
CA ILE A 183 -10.15 16.98 -8.06
C ILE A 183 -11.18 15.96 -8.57
N ALA A 184 -11.98 15.38 -7.68
CA ALA A 184 -12.95 14.34 -8.01
C ALA A 184 -14.01 14.85 -9.00
N GLU A 185 -14.56 16.05 -8.76
CA GLU A 185 -15.56 16.67 -9.62
C GLU A 185 -14.99 17.10 -10.97
N LYS A 186 -13.85 17.81 -10.99
CA LYS A 186 -13.23 18.29 -12.24
C LYS A 186 -12.95 17.15 -13.22
N TYR A 187 -12.44 16.02 -12.72
CA TYR A 187 -12.05 14.88 -13.54
C TYR A 187 -13.11 13.76 -13.62
N GLN A 188 -14.25 13.94 -12.95
CA GLN A 188 -15.34 12.95 -12.87
C GLN A 188 -14.79 11.56 -12.51
N ILE A 189 -14.04 11.50 -11.40
CA ILE A 189 -13.34 10.29 -10.98
C ILE A 189 -14.35 9.29 -10.40
N SER A 190 -14.44 8.12 -11.02
CA SER A 190 -15.23 7.00 -10.51
C SER A 190 -14.35 5.96 -9.81
N ALA A 191 -14.97 5.09 -9.00
CA ALA A 191 -14.27 3.92 -8.44
C ALA A 191 -13.66 3.03 -9.54
N LYS A 192 -14.34 2.90 -10.69
CA LYS A 192 -13.83 2.15 -11.85
C LYS A 192 -12.51 2.74 -12.36
N ASP A 193 -12.44 4.06 -12.52
CA ASP A 193 -11.22 4.74 -12.98
C ASP A 193 -10.06 4.49 -11.99
N LEU A 194 -10.34 4.60 -10.70
CA LEU A 194 -9.38 4.37 -9.63
C LEU A 194 -8.80 2.94 -9.69
N PHE A 195 -9.64 1.92 -9.79
CA PHE A 195 -9.16 0.53 -9.83
C PHE A 195 -8.47 0.16 -11.14
N ILE A 196 -8.86 0.77 -12.27
CA ILE A 196 -8.12 0.63 -13.53
C ILE A 196 -6.70 1.18 -13.37
N LEU A 197 -6.56 2.37 -12.79
CA LEU A 197 -5.25 2.97 -12.53
C LEU A 197 -4.43 2.13 -11.55
N SER A 198 -5.02 1.68 -10.44
CA SER A 198 -4.31 0.81 -9.49
C SER A 198 -3.77 -0.44 -10.16
N THR A 199 -4.57 -1.06 -11.04
CA THR A 199 -4.14 -2.22 -11.83
C THR A 199 -2.99 -1.87 -12.79
N LYS A 200 -3.07 -0.71 -13.46
CA LYS A 200 -2.01 -0.22 -14.36
C LYS A 200 -0.69 -0.03 -13.62
N VAL A 201 -0.69 0.62 -12.45
CA VAL A 201 0.50 0.84 -11.62
C VAL A 201 1.08 -0.49 -11.14
N MET A 202 0.25 -1.41 -10.63
CA MET A 202 0.71 -2.71 -10.16
C MET A 202 1.26 -3.59 -11.29
N ARG A 203 0.65 -3.56 -12.49
CA ARG A 203 1.14 -4.28 -13.66
C ARG A 203 2.54 -3.81 -14.09
N HIS A 204 2.81 -2.51 -13.96
CA HIS A 204 4.11 -1.96 -14.29
C HIS A 204 5.25 -2.52 -13.41
N ALA A 205 4.96 -3.00 -12.20
CA ALA A 205 5.96 -3.69 -11.38
C ALA A 205 6.47 -4.98 -12.04
N SER A 206 5.58 -5.72 -12.71
CA SER A 206 5.96 -6.91 -13.49
C SER A 206 6.79 -6.54 -14.72
N GLU A 207 6.49 -5.42 -15.37
CA GLU A 207 7.27 -4.92 -16.52
C GLU A 207 8.71 -4.58 -16.10
N ILE A 208 8.89 -3.92 -14.95
CA ILE A 208 10.22 -3.65 -14.38
C ILE A 208 10.91 -4.97 -14.01
N ALA A 209 10.21 -5.90 -13.35
CA ALA A 209 10.80 -7.19 -12.98
C ALA A 209 11.34 -7.96 -14.20
N ASN A 210 10.62 -7.92 -15.32
CA ASN A 210 11.01 -8.59 -16.56
C ASN A 210 12.15 -7.88 -17.32
N SER A 211 12.48 -6.64 -16.95
CA SER A 211 13.59 -5.88 -17.55
C SER A 211 14.91 -5.97 -16.77
N LEU A 212 14.93 -6.66 -15.63
CA LEU A 212 16.11 -6.94 -14.81
C LEU A 212 16.80 -8.24 -15.27
#